data_AF-A0A2S9FMX4-F1
#
_entry.id   AF-A0A2S9FMX4-F1
#
_cell.length_a   1.000
_cell.length_b   1.000
_cell.length_c   1.000
_cell.angle_alpha   90.00
_cell.angle_beta   90.00
_cell.angle_gamma   90.00
#
_symmetry.space_group_name_H-M   'P 1'
#
loop_
_entity.id
_entity.type
_entity.pdbx_description
1 polymer ?
#
loop_
_entity_poly.entity_id
_entity_poly.type
_entity_poly.pdbx_seq_one_letter_code
_entity_poly.pdbx_strand_id
1 'polypeptide(L)'
;VIARCAVDAPSGVPPREALEELVGDARIVLIGEASHGTQEFYEARAEITKWLIEEKGFCGVAAEADWPDAYRVNRYVRGERLDDSPDQALSGFERFPGWMWRNTVVRDFVEWLHAHNARRRVENRRETGFYGLDLY
;
A
#
# COMPACT_ATOMS: atom_id res chain seq x y z
N VAL A 1 7.15 27.48 -9.16
CA VAL A 1 6.82 26.38 -10.10
C VAL A 1 5.92 25.34 -9.42
N ILE A 2 6.32 24.79 -8.26
CA ILE A 2 5.54 23.78 -7.50
C ILE A 2 4.08 24.23 -7.22
N ALA A 3 3.86 25.47 -6.78
CA ALA A 3 2.52 25.97 -6.47
C ALA A 3 1.50 25.94 -7.63
N ARG A 4 1.95 25.88 -8.90
CA ARG A 4 1.05 25.85 -10.07
C ARG A 4 0.49 24.46 -10.37
N CYS A 5 1.10 23.42 -9.82
CA CYS A 5 0.70 22.03 -10.02
C CYS A 5 0.33 21.33 -8.70
N ALA A 6 0.35 22.08 -7.59
CA ALA A 6 -0.08 21.58 -6.30
C ALA A 6 -1.61 21.49 -6.27
N VAL A 7 -2.12 20.38 -5.76
CA VAL A 7 -3.54 20.20 -5.48
C VAL A 7 -3.70 20.19 -3.96
N ASP A 8 -4.63 20.98 -3.45
CA ASP A 8 -4.92 21.03 -2.02
C ASP A 8 -5.46 19.68 -1.53
N ALA A 9 -4.94 19.23 -0.38
CA ALA A 9 -5.32 17.99 0.28
C ALA A 9 -5.61 18.27 1.76
N PRO A 10 -6.71 18.97 2.09
CA PRO A 10 -6.98 19.46 3.45
C PRO A 10 -7.14 18.34 4.49
N SER A 11 -7.46 17.12 4.04
CA SER A 11 -7.54 15.91 4.87
C SER A 11 -6.39 14.93 4.60
N GLY A 12 -5.27 15.40 4.05
CA GLY A 12 -4.10 14.59 3.70
C GLY A 12 -4.19 13.88 2.34
N VAL A 13 -5.40 13.63 1.83
CA VAL A 13 -5.65 13.07 0.49
C VAL A 13 -6.25 14.13 -0.45
N PRO A 14 -5.78 14.28 -1.69
CA PRO A 14 -6.39 15.18 -2.66
C PRO A 14 -7.84 14.80 -2.98
N PRO A 15 -8.68 15.76 -3.42
CA PRO A 15 -10.03 15.48 -3.92
C PRO A 15 -10.03 14.37 -4.97
N ARG A 16 -11.09 13.57 -4.96
CA ARG A 16 -11.19 12.38 -5.79
C ARG A 16 -11.12 12.72 -7.28
N GLU A 17 -11.76 13.80 -7.69
CA GLU A 17 -11.81 14.27 -9.06
C GLU A 17 -10.41 14.61 -9.57
N ALA A 18 -9.59 15.24 -8.72
CA ALA A 18 -8.20 15.57 -9.05
C ALA A 18 -7.33 14.31 -9.18
N LEU A 19 -7.53 13.31 -8.31
CA LEU A 19 -6.85 12.02 -8.43
C LEU A 19 -7.28 11.26 -9.69
N GLU A 20 -8.56 11.30 -10.05
CA GLU A 20 -9.08 10.66 -11.26
C GLU A 20 -8.48 11.27 -12.54
N GLU A 21 -8.40 12.60 -12.60
CA GLU A 21 -7.76 13.32 -13.70
C GLU A 21 -6.26 13.01 -13.77
N LEU A 22 -5.56 13.02 -12.63
CA LEU A 22 -4.13 12.76 -12.56
C LEU A 22 -3.75 11.33 -12.96
N VAL A 23 -4.54 10.34 -12.50
CA VAL A 23 -4.29 8.93 -12.78
C VAL A 23 -4.72 8.55 -14.20
N GLY A 24 -5.88 9.04 -14.67
CA GLY A 24 -6.40 8.70 -15.99
C GLY A 24 -6.42 7.19 -16.26
N ASP A 25 -5.82 6.79 -17.39
CA ASP A 25 -5.64 5.40 -17.84
C ASP A 25 -4.25 4.82 -17.50
N ALA A 26 -3.53 5.43 -16.55
CA ALA A 26 -2.21 4.98 -16.16
C ALA A 26 -2.24 3.53 -15.67
N ARG A 27 -1.26 2.73 -16.10
CA ARG A 27 -1.07 1.34 -15.65
C ARG A 27 -0.15 1.23 -14.43
N ILE A 28 0.61 2.29 -14.15
CA ILE A 28 1.57 2.39 -13.05
C ILE A 28 1.39 3.79 -12.46
N VAL A 29 1.20 3.86 -11.15
CA VAL A 29 1.12 5.10 -10.38
C VAL A 29 2.21 5.06 -9.32
N LEU A 30 3.03 6.11 -9.27
CA LEU A 30 4.10 6.24 -8.29
C LEU A 30 3.66 7.27 -7.24
N ILE A 31 3.64 6.85 -5.97
CA ILE A 31 3.19 7.70 -4.86
C ILE A 31 4.37 7.94 -3.93
N GLY A 32 4.95 9.13 -4.01
CA GLY A 32 6.04 9.55 -3.13
C GLY A 32 5.55 10.11 -1.79
N GLU A 33 6.48 10.34 -0.87
CA GLU A 33 6.26 11.08 0.37
C GLU A 33 7.37 12.11 0.59
N ALA A 34 7.09 13.19 1.33
CA ALA A 34 8.09 14.23 1.57
C ALA A 34 9.08 13.85 2.70
N SER A 35 8.69 12.95 3.59
CA SER A 35 9.53 12.39 4.65
C SER A 35 9.01 11.04 5.10
N HIS A 36 9.91 10.10 5.41
CA HIS A 36 9.52 8.87 6.09
C HIS A 36 9.17 9.16 7.55
N GLY A 37 8.22 8.39 8.10
CA GLY A 37 7.86 8.44 9.52
C GLY A 37 6.74 9.43 9.88
N THR A 38 6.20 10.17 8.92
CA THR A 38 5.04 11.04 9.10
C THR A 38 3.75 10.23 8.93
N GLN A 39 2.95 10.14 9.99
CA GLN A 39 1.73 9.31 10.01
C GLN A 39 0.77 9.69 8.88
N GLU A 40 0.59 10.98 8.63
CA GLU A 40 -0.33 11.53 7.63
C GLU A 40 0.07 11.11 6.21
N PHE A 41 1.37 10.94 5.92
CA PHE A 41 1.83 10.41 4.64
C PHE A 41 1.55 8.92 4.49
N TYR A 42 1.65 8.12 5.56
CA TYR A 42 1.23 6.73 5.50
C TYR A 42 -0.28 6.61 5.28
N GLU A 43 -1.08 7.42 5.99
CA GLU A 43 -2.53 7.42 5.86
C GLU A 43 -2.95 7.80 4.44
N ALA A 44 -2.39 8.89 3.91
CA ALA A 44 -2.69 9.32 2.55
C ALA A 44 -2.33 8.26 1.50
N ARG A 45 -1.14 7.66 1.60
CA ARG A 45 -0.72 6.58 0.68
C ARG A 45 -1.61 5.35 0.80
N ALA A 46 -1.99 4.95 2.01
CA ALA A 46 -2.87 3.82 2.23
C ALA A 46 -4.25 4.06 1.59
N GLU A 47 -4.86 5.22 1.83
CA GLU A 47 -6.18 5.55 1.29
C GLU A 47 -6.18 5.68 -0.24
N ILE A 48 -5.17 6.34 -0.82
CA ILE A 48 -5.02 6.41 -2.28
C ILE A 48 -4.83 5.00 -2.86
N THR A 49 -4.01 4.15 -2.22
CA THR A 49 -3.75 2.79 -2.70
C THR A 49 -4.99 1.90 -2.63
N LYS A 50 -5.76 1.95 -1.53
CA LYS A 50 -7.04 1.22 -1.39
C LYS A 50 -7.99 1.59 -2.52
N TRP A 51 -8.13 2.88 -2.79
CA TRP A 51 -8.92 3.35 -3.91
C TRP A 51 -8.45 2.79 -5.26
N LEU A 52 -7.15 2.92 -5.57
CA LEU A 52 -6.60 2.43 -6.83
C LEU A 52 -6.89 0.94 -7.04
N ILE A 53 -6.86 0.15 -5.96
CA ILE A 53 -7.19 -1.27 -6.00
C ILE A 53 -8.69 -1.49 -6.24
N GLU A 54 -9.55 -0.82 -5.47
CA GLU A 54 -10.99 -1.07 -5.50
C GLU A 54 -11.67 -0.58 -6.79
N GLU A 55 -11.34 0.63 -7.22
CA GLU A 55 -12.08 1.33 -8.28
C GLU A 55 -11.34 1.38 -9.61
N LYS A 56 -10.00 1.35 -9.58
CA LYS A 56 -9.16 1.44 -10.79
C LYS A 56 -8.55 0.09 -11.19
N GLY A 57 -8.75 -0.96 -10.41
CA GLY A 57 -8.33 -2.33 -10.74
C GLY A 57 -6.82 -2.58 -10.65
N PHE A 58 -6.08 -1.74 -9.92
CA PHE A 58 -4.67 -2.01 -9.63
C PHE A 58 -4.55 -3.28 -8.78
N CYS A 59 -3.55 -4.09 -9.09
CA CYS A 59 -3.41 -5.45 -8.56
C CYS A 59 -2.01 -5.76 -8.02
N GLY A 60 -1.19 -4.73 -7.82
CA GLY A 60 0.12 -4.85 -7.24
C GLY A 60 0.51 -3.59 -6.50
N VAL A 61 1.02 -3.75 -5.29
CA VAL A 61 1.67 -2.71 -4.51
C VAL A 61 3.16 -3.02 -4.50
N ALA A 62 3.98 -2.07 -4.95
CA ALA A 62 5.43 -2.20 -4.96
C ALA A 62 6.01 -1.16 -4.00
N ALA A 63 6.49 -1.62 -2.84
CA ALA A 63 7.03 -0.80 -1.78
C ALA A 63 8.56 -0.66 -1.91
N GLU A 64 9.09 0.49 -1.49
CA GLU A 64 10.52 0.72 -1.29
C GLU A 64 10.98 -0.04 -0.02
N ALA A 65 10.94 -1.36 -0.10
CA ALA A 65 11.19 -2.26 1.02
C ALA A 65 11.89 -3.53 0.53
N ASP A 66 12.59 -4.20 1.45
CA ASP A 66 13.35 -5.42 1.17
C ASP A 66 12.43 -6.51 0.59
N TRP A 67 12.85 -7.09 -0.55
CA TRP A 67 12.07 -8.12 -1.24
C TRP A 67 11.65 -9.30 -0.35
N PRO A 68 12.52 -9.93 0.49
CA PRO A 68 12.12 -11.07 1.32
C PRO A 68 11.01 -10.72 2.32
N ASP A 69 11.11 -9.55 2.94
CA ASP A 69 10.18 -9.10 3.98
C ASP A 69 8.82 -8.73 3.37
N ALA A 70 8.83 -7.98 2.27
CA ALA A 70 7.61 -7.70 1.53
C ALA A 70 6.98 -8.96 0.93
N TYR A 71 7.77 -9.96 0.54
CA TYR A 71 7.25 -11.24 0.07
C TYR A 71 6.61 -12.05 1.20
N ARG A 72 7.11 -11.95 2.44
CA ARG A 72 6.41 -12.52 3.61
C ARG A 72 5.02 -11.90 3.78
N VAL A 73 4.91 -10.58 3.65
CA VAL A 73 3.62 -9.87 3.62
C VAL A 73 2.74 -10.34 2.46
N ASN A 74 3.29 -10.51 1.26
CA ASN A 74 2.55 -11.02 0.09
C ASN A 74 1.86 -12.36 0.37
N ARG A 75 2.59 -13.29 1.00
CA ARG A 75 2.05 -14.62 1.36
C ARG A 75 0.91 -14.47 2.35
N TYR A 76 1.08 -13.63 3.38
CA TYR A 76 0.02 -13.32 4.33
C TYR A 76 -1.23 -12.76 3.64
N VAL A 77 -1.12 -11.72 2.81
CA VAL A 77 -2.29 -11.11 2.15
C VAL A 77 -2.94 -12.03 1.11
N ARG A 78 -2.25 -13.06 0.65
CA ARG A 78 -2.79 -14.14 -0.21
C ARG A 78 -3.36 -15.31 0.57
N GLY A 79 -3.40 -15.24 1.90
CA GLY A 79 -3.96 -16.27 2.76
C GLY A 79 -3.11 -17.54 2.85
N GLU A 80 -1.82 -17.46 2.52
CA GLU A 80 -0.88 -18.55 2.78
C GLU A 80 -0.63 -18.63 4.29
N ARG A 81 -0.88 -19.81 4.88
CA ARG A 81 -0.83 -20.04 6.33
C ARG A 81 0.61 -20.17 6.84
N LEU A 82 1.32 -19.06 6.85
CA LEU A 82 2.65 -18.94 7.47
C LEU A 82 2.68 -17.94 8.62
N ASP A 83 1.80 -16.94 8.57
CA ASP A 83 1.63 -15.92 9.59
C ASP A 83 0.12 -15.78 9.88
N ASP A 84 -0.26 -15.68 11.16
CA ASP A 84 -1.66 -15.63 11.61
C ASP A 84 -2.16 -14.19 11.82
N SER A 85 -1.26 -13.19 11.75
CA SER A 85 -1.58 -11.78 11.96
C SER A 85 -0.74 -10.84 11.07
N PRO A 86 -1.22 -9.61 10.80
CA PRO A 86 -0.44 -8.62 10.07
C PRO A 86 0.87 -8.26 10.81
N ASP A 87 0.86 -8.24 12.15
CA ASP A 87 2.07 -7.99 12.95
C ASP A 87 3.13 -9.08 12.75
N GLN A 88 2.72 -10.35 12.66
CA GLN A 88 3.64 -11.45 12.36
C GLN A 88 4.18 -11.35 10.93
N ALA A 89 3.32 -11.05 9.96
CA ALA A 89 3.73 -10.88 8.57
C ALA A 89 4.75 -9.73 8.39
N LEU A 90 4.57 -8.63 9.14
CA LEU A 90 5.46 -7.48 9.14
C LEU A 90 6.71 -7.67 10.02
N SER A 91 6.81 -8.76 10.79
CA SER A 91 7.93 -8.96 11.73
C SER A 91 9.29 -9.12 11.03
N GLY A 92 9.31 -9.48 9.75
CA GLY A 92 10.55 -9.59 8.95
C GLY A 92 11.28 -8.26 8.75
N PHE A 93 10.56 -7.12 8.80
CA PHE A 93 11.14 -5.79 8.70
C PHE A 93 11.94 -5.42 9.96
N GLU A 94 13.12 -6.01 10.11
CA GLU A 94 14.03 -5.83 11.24
C GLU A 94 15.15 -4.81 10.96
N ARG A 95 15.51 -4.64 9.67
CA ARG A 95 16.63 -3.79 9.25
C ARG A 95 16.33 -2.29 9.35
N PHE A 96 15.07 -1.93 9.13
CA PHE A 96 14.61 -0.54 9.24
C PHE A 96 14.03 -0.30 10.63
N PRO A 97 14.06 0.95 11.12
CA PRO A 97 13.33 1.28 12.33
C PRO A 97 11.86 0.87 12.21
N GLY A 98 11.29 0.29 13.27
CA GLY A 98 9.93 -0.25 13.24
C GLY A 98 8.86 0.75 12.78
N TRP A 99 9.07 2.06 12.98
CA TRP A 99 8.15 3.09 12.50
C TRP A 99 8.00 3.15 10.97
N MET A 100 8.95 2.60 10.20
CA MET A 100 8.94 2.66 8.74
C MET A 100 7.90 1.70 8.15
N TRP A 101 7.95 0.42 8.53
CA TRP A 101 7.09 -0.61 7.96
C TRP A 101 6.20 -1.33 8.99
N ARG A 102 6.54 -1.24 10.28
CA ARG A 102 5.79 -1.86 11.40
C ARG A 102 5.00 -0.81 12.20
N ASN A 103 4.46 0.20 11.52
CA ASN A 103 3.54 1.16 12.12
C ASN A 103 2.08 0.70 11.99
N THR A 104 1.19 1.35 12.75
CA THR A 104 -0.24 1.02 12.81
C THR A 104 -0.91 1.14 11.45
N VAL A 105 -0.57 2.17 10.66
CA VAL A 105 -1.19 2.43 9.36
C VAL A 105 -0.86 1.33 8.35
N VAL A 106 0.42 0.91 8.28
CA VAL A 106 0.86 -0.18 7.40
C VAL A 106 0.26 -1.51 7.84
N ARG A 107 0.22 -1.80 9.15
CA ARG A 107 -0.46 -2.98 9.69
C ARG A 107 -1.93 -3.03 9.28
N ASP A 108 -2.66 -1.93 9.47
CA ASP A 108 -4.09 -1.85 9.15
C ASP A 108 -4.33 -1.95 7.63
N PHE A 109 -3.41 -1.41 6.81
CA PHE A 109 -3.44 -1.60 5.36
C PHE A 109 -3.22 -3.07 4.96
N VAL A 110 -2.26 -3.76 5.58
CA VAL A 110 -1.99 -5.19 5.32
C VAL A 110 -3.18 -6.07 5.73
N GLU A 111 -3.80 -5.78 6.87
CA GLU A 111 -5.03 -6.45 7.31
C GLU A 111 -6.18 -6.22 6.33
N TRP A 112 -6.39 -4.97 5.92
CA TRP A 112 -7.39 -4.64 4.91
C TRP A 112 -7.12 -5.38 3.59
N LEU A 113 -5.88 -5.45 3.13
CA LEU A 113 -5.50 -6.10 1.87
C LEU A 113 -5.73 -7.61 1.93
N HIS A 114 -5.43 -8.24 3.08
CA HIS A 114 -5.77 -9.63 3.33
C HIS A 114 -7.28 -9.88 3.23
N ALA A 115 -8.10 -9.05 3.88
CA ALA A 115 -9.56 -9.15 3.82
C ALA A 115 -10.10 -8.89 2.40
N HIS A 116 -9.54 -7.91 1.68
CA HIS A 116 -9.88 -7.62 0.28
C HIS A 116 -9.61 -8.85 -0.60
N ASN A 117 -8.41 -9.42 -0.52
CA ASN A 117 -8.04 -10.60 -1.31
C ASN A 117 -8.87 -11.83 -0.95
N ALA A 118 -9.24 -12.01 0.31
CA ALA A 118 -10.15 -13.09 0.71
C ALA A 118 -11.50 -13.00 -0.02
N ARG A 119 -12.08 -11.79 -0.12
CA ARG A 119 -13.31 -11.55 -0.90
C ARG A 119 -13.09 -11.83 -2.38
N ARG A 120 -12.01 -11.30 -2.98
CA ARG A 120 -11.66 -11.54 -4.39
C ARG A 120 -11.52 -13.02 -4.72
N ARG A 121 -10.91 -13.79 -3.82
CA ARG A 121 -10.73 -15.23 -3.98
C ARG A 121 -12.06 -15.98 -3.99
N VAL A 122 -12.98 -15.64 -3.09
CA VAL A 122 -14.34 -16.22 -3.08
C VAL A 122 -15.09 -15.89 -4.38
N GLU A 123 -14.89 -14.68 -4.92
CA GLU A 123 -15.48 -14.22 -6.18
C GLU A 123 -14.77 -14.79 -7.43
N ASN A 124 -13.73 -15.61 -7.28
CA ASN A 124 -12.84 -16.07 -8.36
C ASN A 124 -12.29 -14.90 -9.21
N ARG A 125 -12.00 -13.78 -8.56
CA ARG A 125 -11.41 -12.58 -9.16
C ARG A 125 -9.93 -12.50 -8.84
N ARG A 126 -9.22 -11.70 -9.63
CA ARG A 126 -7.80 -11.43 -9.43
C ARG A 126 -7.56 -10.77 -8.06
N GLU A 127 -6.59 -11.32 -7.33
CA GLU A 127 -6.08 -10.77 -6.08
C GLU A 127 -4.96 -9.74 -6.30
N THR A 128 -4.73 -8.89 -5.30
CA THR A 128 -3.68 -7.88 -5.30
C THR A 128 -2.46 -8.38 -4.52
N GLY A 129 -1.28 -8.29 -5.15
CA GLY A 129 -0.02 -8.66 -4.50
C GLY A 129 0.67 -7.49 -3.81
N PHE A 130 1.59 -7.80 -2.90
CA PHE A 130 2.46 -6.85 -2.23
C PHE A 130 3.93 -7.24 -2.50
N TYR A 131 4.77 -6.32 -2.93
CA TYR A 131 6.12 -6.62 -3.40
C TYR A 131 7.12 -5.58 -2.91
N GLY A 132 8.34 -6.02 -2.60
CA GLY A 132 9.46 -5.14 -2.30
C GLY A 132 10.27 -4.89 -3.55
N LEU A 133 10.67 -3.64 -3.77
CA LEU A 133 11.52 -3.23 -4.89
C LEU A 133 13.00 -3.26 -4.55
N ASP A 134 13.36 -3.26 -3.26
CA ASP A 134 14.76 -3.20 -2.85
C ASP A 134 15.40 -4.59 -2.87
N LEU A 135 16.61 -4.65 -3.43
CA LEU A 135 17.41 -5.86 -3.57
C LEU A 135 18.62 -5.74 -2.64
N TYR A 136 18.66 -6.59 -1.62
CA TYR A 136 19.83 -6.82 -0.79
C TYR A 136 20.23 -8.29 -0.80
#